data_AF-A0A930ATT9-F1
#
_entry.id   AF-A0A930ATT9-F1
#
_cell.length_a   1.000
_cell.length_b   1.000
_cell.length_c   1.000
_cell.angle_alpha   90.00
_cell.angle_beta   90.00
_cell.angle_gamma   90.00
#
_symmetry.space_group_name_H-M   'P 1'
#
loop_
_entity.id
_entity.type
_entity.pdbx_description
1 polymer ?
#
loop_
_entity_poly.entity_id
_entity_poly.type
_entity_poly.pdbx_seq_one_letter_code
_entity_poly.pdbx_strand_id
1 'polypeptide(L)'
;TYTRNHAQENRMVLDSKQQPEFEFTSDVDWDLIEGLLKTEFVDLNSITKDVRKIVDALYRAYGFTEQEIAQFLVIASDLTTKVIDEEFLLKLGQEAAQDKVTQLRSEEVVETPVSEPTEVHVAEGVSEEELAIEQLIQAAKAMAPIDFVSSIKAQKKGYVSKAERQLIFDLVSVSGLPNEVLNILFHYALVQLDNATLARNFIDAIANDWATKEIKTAQEAMEAVRNRDLQRVVKRKQQLHNAGKNNYRRPGGYQEQLPDWAKDSKAKEKQTPAPSESQSTQVSSNLAEQIAKLKTSNQREQQ
;
A
#
# COMPACT_ATOMS: atom_id res chain seq x y z
N THR A 1 -21.88 -15.35 36.57
CA THR A 1 -20.55 -15.27 37.21
C THR A 1 -19.50 -15.64 36.18
N TYR A 2 -18.81 -14.64 35.62
CA TYR A 2 -17.84 -14.83 34.54
C TYR A 2 -16.51 -15.25 35.19
N THR A 3 -16.13 -16.52 35.09
CA THR A 3 -14.84 -17.00 35.61
C THR A 3 -13.73 -16.58 34.67
N ARG A 4 -12.89 -15.65 35.13
CA ARG A 4 -11.69 -15.16 34.45
C ARG A 4 -10.72 -16.33 34.23
N ASN A 5 -10.52 -16.73 32.98
CA ASN A 5 -9.67 -17.84 32.58
C ASN A 5 -8.18 -17.44 32.66
N HIS A 6 -7.62 -17.41 33.88
CA HIS A 6 -6.20 -17.11 34.12
C HIS A 6 -5.23 -18.05 33.37
N ALA A 7 -5.68 -19.25 32.99
CA ALA A 7 -4.89 -20.18 32.19
C ALA A 7 -4.63 -19.72 30.74
N GLN A 8 -5.51 -18.87 30.18
CA GLN A 8 -5.31 -18.27 28.85
C GLN A 8 -4.42 -17.03 28.92
N GLU A 9 -4.59 -16.19 29.95
CA GLU A 9 -3.73 -15.03 30.18
C GLU A 9 -2.27 -15.46 30.44
N ASN A 10 -2.03 -16.50 31.23
CA ASN A 10 -0.67 -16.99 31.49
C ASN A 10 -0.01 -17.68 30.28
N ARG A 11 -0.80 -18.25 29.35
CA ARG A 11 -0.25 -18.78 28.08
C ARG A 11 0.15 -17.67 27.10
N MET A 12 -0.53 -16.52 27.10
CA MET A 12 -0.18 -15.37 26.25
C MET A 12 1.09 -14.64 26.72
N VAL A 13 1.40 -14.66 28.02
CA VAL A 13 2.60 -14.00 28.57
C VAL A 13 3.88 -14.83 28.41
N LEU A 14 3.77 -16.15 28.18
CA LEU A 14 4.93 -16.98 27.86
C LEU A 14 5.32 -16.91 26.37
N ASP A 15 4.35 -16.77 25.47
CA ASP A 15 4.58 -16.76 24.02
C ASP A 15 5.28 -15.48 23.53
N SER A 16 5.05 -14.36 24.24
CA SER A 16 5.71 -13.07 23.98
C SER A 16 7.18 -13.02 24.40
N LYS A 17 7.68 -14.02 25.15
CA LYS A 17 9.07 -14.12 25.59
C LYS A 17 9.89 -15.18 24.83
N GLN A 18 9.26 -15.91 23.91
CA GLN A 18 9.88 -17.01 23.18
C GLN A 18 9.82 -16.83 21.66
N GLN A 19 9.70 -15.59 21.17
CA GLN A 19 10.12 -15.35 19.79
C GLN A 19 11.63 -15.53 19.73
N PRO A 20 12.17 -16.42 18.87
CA PRO A 20 13.59 -16.40 18.58
C PRO A 20 13.90 -15.01 18.02
N GLU A 21 14.79 -14.26 18.69
CA GLU A 21 15.39 -13.08 18.08
C GLU A 21 16.05 -13.57 16.79
N PHE A 22 15.53 -13.12 15.65
CA PHE A 22 16.05 -13.50 14.34
C PHE A 22 17.51 -13.05 14.28
N GLU A 23 18.44 -14.00 14.27
CA GLU A 23 19.86 -13.71 14.06
C GLU A 23 20.05 -13.42 12.58
N PHE A 24 20.22 -12.14 12.25
CA PHE A 24 20.58 -11.69 10.91
C PHE A 24 22.00 -12.17 10.62
N THR A 25 22.18 -13.13 9.71
CA THR A 25 23.49 -13.38 9.11
C THR A 25 23.74 -12.22 8.13
N SER A 26 24.41 -11.18 8.61
CA SER A 26 24.77 -10.04 7.77
C SER A 26 25.89 -10.44 6.81
N ASP A 27 25.65 -10.27 5.51
CA ASP A 27 26.68 -10.35 4.46
C ASP A 27 27.64 -9.13 4.52
N VAL A 28 27.49 -8.26 5.52
CA VAL A 28 28.25 -7.04 5.70
C VAL A 28 29.61 -7.36 6.32
N ASP A 29 30.68 -6.94 5.67
CA ASP A 29 32.04 -7.05 6.21
C ASP A 29 32.29 -6.00 7.30
N TRP A 30 31.97 -6.38 8.54
CA TRP A 30 32.18 -5.54 9.72
C TRP A 30 33.65 -5.27 10.01
N ASP A 31 34.57 -6.17 9.65
CA ASP A 31 36.00 -5.97 9.86
C ASP A 31 36.52 -4.80 9.00
N LEU A 32 36.01 -4.70 7.76
CA LEU A 32 36.32 -3.58 6.87
C LEU A 32 35.75 -2.26 7.38
N ILE A 33 34.48 -2.24 7.82
CA ILE A 33 33.84 -1.05 8.37
C ILE A 33 34.60 -0.58 9.62
N GLU A 34 34.92 -1.48 10.55
CA GLU A 34 35.71 -1.15 11.74
C GLU A 34 37.11 -0.63 11.39
N GLY A 35 37.73 -1.18 10.34
CA GLY A 35 39.00 -0.70 9.80
C GLY A 35 38.93 0.76 9.33
N LEU A 36 37.89 1.11 8.56
CA LEU A 36 37.66 2.47 8.05
C LEU A 36 37.25 3.44 9.17
N LEU A 37 36.51 2.99 10.18
CA LEU A 37 36.13 3.83 11.31
C LEU A 37 37.32 4.19 12.21
N LYS A 38 38.28 3.27 12.36
CA LYS A 38 39.52 3.52 13.10
C LYS A 38 40.37 4.60 12.46
N THR A 39 40.37 4.71 11.12
CA THR A 39 41.13 5.76 10.43
C THR A 39 40.52 7.14 10.66
N GLU A 40 39.20 7.21 10.85
CA GLU A 40 38.44 8.46 11.02
C GLU A 40 38.13 8.79 12.49
N PHE A 41 38.81 8.13 13.44
CA PHE A 41 38.74 8.40 14.89
C PHE A 41 37.36 8.20 15.56
N VAL A 42 36.54 7.29 15.04
CA VAL A 42 35.24 6.92 15.64
C VAL A 42 35.42 5.82 16.68
N ASP A 43 34.74 5.93 17.83
CA ASP A 43 34.82 4.93 18.90
C ASP A 43 34.02 3.67 18.56
N LEU A 44 34.67 2.50 18.58
CA LEU A 44 34.04 1.20 18.27
C LEU A 44 32.91 0.84 19.24
N ASN A 45 32.95 1.38 20.46
CA ASN A 45 31.91 1.17 21.46
C ASN A 45 30.58 1.85 21.09
N SER A 46 30.61 2.79 20.14
CA SER A 46 29.44 3.50 19.63
C SER A 46 28.64 2.66 18.63
N ILE A 47 29.16 1.50 18.20
CA ILE A 47 28.44 0.54 17.34
C ILE A 47 27.47 -0.26 18.22
N THR A 48 26.33 0.34 18.55
CA THR A 48 25.23 -0.32 19.27
C THR A 48 24.60 -1.41 18.41
N LYS A 49 23.83 -2.30 19.04
CA LYS A 49 23.04 -3.31 18.30
C LYS A 49 22.06 -2.66 17.32
N ASP A 50 21.58 -1.46 17.63
CA ASP A 50 20.60 -0.76 16.79
C ASP A 50 21.26 -0.09 15.59
N VAL A 51 22.47 0.48 15.75
CA VAL A 51 23.32 0.91 14.61
C VAL A 51 23.59 -0.26 13.65
N ARG A 52 23.88 -1.46 14.18
CA ARG A 52 24.10 -2.66 13.35
C ARG A 52 22.86 -3.03 12.53
N LYS A 53 21.67 -3.00 13.14
CA LYS A 53 20.41 -3.25 12.42
C LYS A 53 20.17 -2.21 11.32
N ILE A 54 20.47 -0.93 11.59
CA ILE A 54 20.32 0.14 10.60
C ILE A 54 21.27 -0.11 9.42
N VAL A 55 22.55 -0.40 9.70
CA VAL A 55 23.55 -0.72 8.66
C VAL A 55 23.13 -1.92 7.82
N ASP A 56 22.68 -3.01 8.45
CA ASP A 56 22.20 -4.19 7.73
C ASP A 56 20.98 -3.87 6.86
N ALA A 57 20.06 -3.05 7.36
CA ALA A 57 18.91 -2.59 6.60
C ALA A 57 19.32 -1.67 5.43
N LEU A 58 20.30 -0.78 5.63
CA LEU A 58 20.81 0.10 4.57
C LEU A 58 21.50 -0.71 3.47
N TYR A 59 22.34 -1.67 3.83
CA TYR A 59 22.98 -2.59 2.90
C TYR A 59 21.95 -3.39 2.11
N ARG A 60 21.00 -4.05 2.80
CA ARG A 60 20.02 -4.93 2.15
C ARG A 60 18.97 -4.19 1.35
N ALA A 61 18.43 -3.08 1.86
CA ALA A 61 17.32 -2.36 1.23
C ALA A 61 17.79 -1.46 0.08
N TYR A 62 18.91 -0.76 0.28
CA TYR A 62 19.41 0.24 -0.66
C TYR A 62 20.63 -0.22 -1.47
N GLY A 63 21.26 -1.33 -1.09
CA GLY A 63 22.46 -1.83 -1.77
C GLY A 63 23.63 -0.85 -1.68
N PHE A 64 23.81 -0.20 -0.51
CA PHE A 64 24.98 0.63 -0.26
C PHE A 64 26.19 -0.24 0.02
N THR A 65 27.35 0.16 -0.47
CA THR A 65 28.63 -0.51 -0.20
C THR A 65 29.11 -0.21 1.21
N GLU A 66 29.98 -1.08 1.74
CA GLU A 66 30.56 -0.94 3.08
C GLU A 66 31.33 0.38 3.22
N GLN A 67 31.94 0.87 2.12
CA GLN A 67 32.65 2.15 2.08
C GLN A 67 31.70 3.33 2.21
N GLU A 68 30.57 3.32 1.49
CA GLU A 68 29.54 4.36 1.58
C GLU A 68 28.92 4.38 2.99
N ILE A 69 28.63 3.20 3.54
CA ILE A 69 28.11 3.05 4.90
C ILE A 69 29.11 3.57 5.93
N ALA A 70 30.41 3.27 5.77
CA ALA A 70 31.45 3.80 6.64
C ALA A 70 31.49 5.34 6.59
N GLN A 71 31.36 5.95 5.41
CA GLN A 71 31.25 7.40 5.29
C GLN A 71 30.01 7.95 6.01
N PHE A 72 28.86 7.29 5.88
CA PHE A 72 27.64 7.70 6.61
C PHE A 72 27.83 7.61 8.12
N LEU A 73 28.50 6.57 8.62
CA LEU A 73 28.80 6.41 10.04
C LEU A 73 29.77 7.49 10.55
N VAL A 74 30.75 7.90 9.75
CA VAL A 74 31.65 9.01 10.09
C VAL A 74 30.90 10.33 10.14
N ILE A 75 30.07 10.63 9.14
CA ILE A 75 29.27 11.86 9.09
C ILE A 75 28.22 11.88 10.21
N ALA A 76 27.69 10.70 10.59
CA ALA A 76 26.75 10.54 11.70
C ALA A 76 27.41 10.50 13.08
N SER A 77 28.74 10.43 13.16
CA SER A 77 29.44 10.55 14.42
C SER A 77 29.47 12.03 14.85
N ASP A 78 29.05 12.30 16.08
CA ASP A 78 29.16 13.62 16.64
C ASP A 78 30.64 13.91 16.95
N LEU A 79 31.17 14.99 16.36
CA LEU A 79 32.55 15.44 16.51
C LEU A 79 32.98 15.62 17.97
N THR A 80 32.01 15.85 18.87
CA THR A 80 32.26 16.12 20.29
C THR A 80 32.10 14.90 21.19
N THR A 81 31.07 14.08 20.96
CA THR A 81 30.79 12.91 21.82
C THR A 81 31.36 11.61 21.26
N LYS A 82 31.77 11.58 19.98
CA LYS A 82 32.24 10.37 19.25
C LYS A 82 31.23 9.22 19.26
N VAL A 83 29.98 9.52 19.58
CA VAL A 83 28.85 8.60 19.53
C VAL A 83 28.16 8.76 18.18
N ILE A 84 27.71 7.65 17.62
CA ILE A 84 26.97 7.61 16.36
C ILE A 84 25.50 7.93 16.69
N ASP A 85 24.94 8.94 16.03
CA ASP A 85 23.51 9.26 16.13
C ASP A 85 22.70 8.37 15.16
N GLU A 86 21.84 7.54 15.73
CA GLU A 86 21.00 6.58 15.01
C GLU A 86 19.98 7.27 14.09
N GLU A 87 19.36 8.36 14.56
CA GLU A 87 18.36 9.10 13.78
C GLU A 87 19.02 9.80 12.59
N PHE A 88 20.20 10.35 12.83
CA PHE A 88 20.95 11.04 11.80
C PHE A 88 21.52 10.08 10.74
N LEU A 89 22.03 8.90 11.15
CA LEU A 89 22.45 7.85 10.24
C LEU A 89 21.29 7.42 9.31
N LEU A 90 20.10 7.23 9.89
CA LEU A 90 18.91 6.84 9.13
C LEU A 90 18.51 7.93 8.13
N LYS A 91 18.57 9.21 8.55
CA LYS A 91 18.30 10.34 7.66
C LYS A 91 19.30 10.41 6.50
N LEU A 92 20.59 10.24 6.78
CA LEU A 92 21.65 10.20 5.76
C LEU A 92 21.40 9.06 4.75
N GLY A 93 21.10 7.86 5.24
CA GLY A 93 20.78 6.73 4.37
C GLY A 93 19.59 7.00 3.45
N GLN A 94 18.56 7.71 3.93
CA GLN A 94 17.41 8.11 3.11
C GLN A 94 17.75 9.18 2.07
N GLU A 95 18.62 10.12 2.42
CA GLU A 95 19.08 11.19 1.54
C GLU A 95 19.97 10.61 0.43
N ALA A 96 20.96 9.81 0.79
CA ALA A 96 21.80 9.09 -0.16
C ALA A 96 20.97 8.17 -1.07
N ALA A 97 19.91 7.54 -0.54
CA ALA A 97 19.03 6.71 -1.37
C ALA A 97 18.21 7.55 -2.35
N GLN A 98 17.80 8.76 -1.96
CA GLN A 98 17.16 9.69 -2.88
C GLN A 98 18.12 10.10 -4.00
N ASP A 99 19.37 10.40 -3.66
CA ASP A 99 20.38 10.78 -4.64
C ASP A 99 20.70 9.64 -5.59
N LYS A 100 20.89 8.41 -5.08
CA LYS A 100 21.11 7.21 -5.90
C LYS A 100 19.94 6.98 -6.86
N VAL A 101 18.69 7.03 -6.39
CA VAL A 101 17.49 6.90 -7.25
C VAL A 101 17.39 8.04 -8.27
N THR A 102 17.83 9.25 -7.91
CA THR A 102 17.85 10.40 -8.82
C THR A 102 18.95 10.27 -9.88
N GLN A 103 20.11 9.75 -9.49
CA GLN A 103 21.24 9.46 -10.39
C GLN A 103 20.88 8.39 -11.41
N LEU A 104 20.29 7.26 -10.95
CA LEU A 104 19.80 6.20 -11.83
C LEU A 104 18.81 6.74 -12.89
N ARG A 105 17.93 7.67 -12.48
CA ARG A 105 17.01 8.34 -13.40
C ARG A 105 17.75 9.25 -14.39
N SER A 106 18.77 10.00 -13.95
CA SER A 106 19.54 10.86 -14.86
C SER A 106 20.38 10.06 -15.86
N GLU A 107 20.94 8.92 -15.45
CA GLU A 107 21.62 7.97 -16.35
C GLU A 107 20.64 7.43 -17.40
N GLU A 108 19.44 7.00 -16.99
CA GLU A 108 18.42 6.41 -17.86
C GLU A 108 17.78 7.40 -18.85
N VAL A 109 17.78 8.71 -18.54
CA VAL A 109 17.33 9.77 -19.47
C VAL A 109 18.40 10.08 -20.53
N VAL A 110 19.68 9.81 -20.26
CA VAL A 110 20.78 10.03 -21.20
C VAL A 110 21.02 8.78 -22.06
N GLU A 111 20.73 7.58 -21.55
CA GLU A 111 20.87 6.33 -22.29
C GLU A 111 19.61 5.95 -23.09
N THR A 112 19.36 6.68 -24.18
CA THR A 112 18.78 6.03 -25.36
C THR A 112 19.83 5.90 -26.47
N PRO A 113 20.71 4.89 -26.39
CA PRO A 113 21.20 4.23 -27.57
C PRO A 113 20.50 2.87 -27.69
N VAL A 114 19.82 2.72 -28.83
CA VAL A 114 19.52 1.42 -29.43
C VAL A 114 20.78 0.55 -29.32
N SER A 115 20.72 -0.50 -28.52
CA SER A 115 21.68 -1.59 -28.58
C SER A 115 20.90 -2.90 -28.69
N GLU A 116 21.27 -3.64 -29.72
CA GLU A 116 20.64 -4.85 -30.21
C GLU A 116 20.60 -5.92 -29.11
N PRO A 117 19.54 -6.76 -29.05
CA PRO A 117 19.50 -7.86 -28.11
C PRO A 117 20.62 -8.84 -28.46
N THR A 118 21.60 -8.96 -27.56
CA THR A 118 22.64 -9.97 -27.63
C THR A 118 21.97 -11.34 -27.48
N GLU A 119 22.03 -12.14 -28.55
CA GLU A 119 21.57 -13.52 -28.58
C GLU A 119 22.27 -14.33 -27.48
N VAL A 120 21.51 -14.79 -26.49
CA VAL A 120 21.96 -15.82 -25.55
C VAL A 120 21.19 -17.10 -25.88
N HIS A 121 21.94 -17.98 -26.51
CA HIS A 121 21.70 -19.38 -26.87
C HIS A 121 20.46 -20.07 -26.28
N VAL A 122 19.63 -20.48 -27.24
CA VAL A 122 18.50 -21.41 -27.22
C VAL A 122 18.75 -22.64 -26.34
N ALA A 123 17.89 -22.83 -25.33
CA ALA A 123 17.47 -24.16 -24.90
C ALA A 123 16.08 -24.43 -25.50
N GLU A 124 16.01 -25.44 -26.35
CA GLU A 124 14.79 -25.89 -27.03
C GLU A 124 13.67 -26.24 -26.05
N GLY A 125 12.48 -25.65 -26.26
CA GLY A 125 11.21 -26.19 -25.75
C GLY A 125 10.60 -25.51 -24.53
N VAL A 126 11.22 -24.46 -23.97
CA VAL A 126 10.67 -23.73 -22.83
C VAL A 126 9.75 -22.61 -23.33
N SER A 127 8.52 -22.56 -22.83
CA SER A 127 7.54 -21.52 -23.22
C SER A 127 8.07 -20.11 -22.93
N GLU A 128 7.74 -19.12 -23.76
CA GLU A 128 8.16 -17.71 -23.58
C GLU A 128 7.83 -17.18 -22.16
N GLU A 129 6.74 -17.67 -21.57
CA GLU A 129 6.31 -17.35 -20.21
C GLU A 129 7.29 -17.88 -19.13
N GLU A 130 7.84 -19.08 -19.33
CA GLU A 130 8.72 -19.72 -18.36
C GLU A 130 10.11 -19.09 -18.37
N LEU A 131 10.60 -18.65 -19.54
CA LEU A 131 11.80 -17.83 -19.66
C LEU A 131 11.64 -16.46 -18.98
N ALA A 132 10.49 -15.81 -19.14
CA ALA A 132 10.21 -14.54 -18.47
C ALA A 132 10.15 -14.70 -16.94
N ILE A 133 9.59 -15.81 -16.44
CA ILE A 133 9.57 -16.13 -15.01
C ILE A 133 10.99 -16.36 -14.47
N GLU A 134 11.84 -17.08 -15.22
CA GLU A 134 13.21 -17.34 -14.80
C GLU A 134 14.04 -16.05 -14.76
N GLN A 135 13.91 -15.18 -15.75
CA GLN A 135 14.52 -13.85 -15.76
C GLN A 135 14.06 -12.98 -14.58
N LEU A 136 12.76 -13.03 -14.25
CA LEU A 136 12.22 -12.32 -13.08
C LEU A 136 12.85 -12.84 -11.78
N ILE A 137 12.98 -14.16 -11.62
CA ILE A 137 13.61 -14.77 -10.45
C ILE A 137 15.08 -14.36 -10.36
N GLN A 138 15.79 -14.35 -11.49
CA GLN A 138 17.19 -13.93 -11.54
C GLN A 138 17.35 -12.45 -11.17
N ALA A 139 16.52 -11.57 -11.73
CA ALA A 139 16.52 -10.15 -11.40
C ALA A 139 16.16 -9.92 -9.91
N ALA A 140 15.18 -10.64 -9.39
CA ALA A 140 14.78 -10.58 -7.99
C ALA A 140 15.91 -11.01 -7.03
N LYS A 141 16.75 -11.96 -7.44
CA LYS A 141 17.93 -12.40 -6.65
C LYS A 141 19.09 -11.41 -6.71
N ALA A 142 19.32 -10.79 -7.87
CA ALA A 142 20.49 -9.96 -8.11
C ALA A 142 20.33 -8.52 -7.60
N MET A 143 19.11 -7.98 -7.59
CA MET A 143 18.87 -6.56 -7.30
C MET A 143 18.49 -6.28 -5.86
N ALA A 144 18.95 -5.13 -5.34
CA ALA A 144 18.43 -4.60 -4.09
C ALA A 144 16.96 -4.16 -4.24
N PRO A 145 16.14 -4.23 -3.19
CA PRO A 145 14.71 -3.93 -3.29
C PRO A 145 14.38 -2.52 -3.74
N ILE A 146 15.17 -1.51 -3.38
CA ILE A 146 14.95 -0.16 -3.88
C ILE A 146 15.20 -0.07 -5.38
N ASP A 147 16.28 -0.70 -5.86
CA ASP A 147 16.73 -0.62 -7.24
C ASP A 147 15.73 -1.36 -8.13
N PHE A 148 15.25 -2.52 -7.67
CA PHE A 148 14.20 -3.30 -8.32
C PHE A 148 12.87 -2.54 -8.44
N VAL A 149 12.42 -1.88 -7.36
CA VAL A 149 11.19 -1.05 -7.43
C VAL A 149 11.40 0.16 -8.33
N SER A 150 12.60 0.76 -8.31
CA SER A 150 12.93 1.91 -9.15
C SER A 150 12.91 1.55 -10.63
N SER A 151 13.47 0.40 -11.04
CA SER A 151 13.52 -0.04 -12.43
C SER A 151 12.12 -0.33 -12.99
N ILE A 152 11.26 -0.99 -12.21
CA ILE A 152 9.84 -1.21 -12.61
C ILE A 152 9.11 0.12 -12.78
N LYS A 153 9.33 1.07 -11.86
CA LYS A 153 8.65 2.37 -11.92
C LYS A 153 9.18 3.25 -13.04
N ALA A 154 10.48 3.20 -13.32
CA ALA A 154 11.08 3.91 -14.44
C ALA A 154 10.49 3.45 -15.78
N GLN A 155 10.33 2.14 -15.99
CA GLN A 155 9.63 1.56 -17.15
C GLN A 155 8.19 2.08 -17.27
N LYS A 156 7.50 2.25 -16.14
CA LYS A 156 6.15 2.84 -16.06
C LYS A 156 6.13 4.38 -16.09
N LYS A 157 7.27 5.05 -16.31
CA LYS A 157 7.44 6.51 -16.27
C LYS A 157 7.01 7.16 -14.94
N GLY A 158 7.06 6.39 -13.86
CA GLY A 158 6.77 6.80 -12.50
C GLY A 158 8.03 7.13 -11.69
N TYR A 159 7.84 7.44 -10.42
CA TYR A 159 8.94 7.63 -9.46
C TYR A 159 8.62 6.92 -8.14
N VAL A 160 9.68 6.58 -7.39
CA VAL A 160 9.55 6.05 -6.04
C VAL A 160 9.33 7.22 -5.08
N SER A 161 8.19 7.27 -4.41
CA SER A 161 7.88 8.30 -3.43
C SER A 161 8.62 8.06 -2.10
N LYS A 162 8.75 9.10 -1.26
CA LYS A 162 9.38 8.98 0.06
C LYS A 162 8.69 7.93 0.94
N ALA A 163 7.36 7.87 0.90
CA ALA A 163 6.58 6.89 1.66
C ALA A 163 6.89 5.45 1.24
N GLU A 164 7.14 5.21 -0.05
CA GLU A 164 7.48 3.89 -0.56
C GLU A 164 8.91 3.48 -0.21
N ARG A 165 9.86 4.42 -0.22
CA ARG A 165 11.22 4.14 0.25
C ARG A 165 11.24 3.75 1.72
N GLN A 166 10.52 4.51 2.55
CA GLN A 166 10.36 4.19 3.97
C GLN A 166 9.74 2.81 4.14
N LEU A 167 8.70 2.50 3.37
CA LEU A 167 8.06 1.19 3.40
C LEU A 167 9.01 0.05 3.05
N ILE A 168 9.84 0.22 2.02
CA ILE A 168 10.82 -0.78 1.61
C ILE A 168 11.85 -1.00 2.73
N PHE A 169 12.37 0.09 3.32
CA PHE A 169 13.30 0.03 4.44
C PHE A 169 12.68 -0.66 5.68
N ASP A 170 11.46 -0.28 6.04
CA ASP A 170 10.73 -0.85 7.19
C ASP A 170 10.46 -2.35 6.97
N LEU A 171 10.13 -2.76 5.73
CA LEU A 171 9.92 -4.18 5.42
C LEU A 171 11.21 -4.99 5.53
N VAL A 172 12.32 -4.49 4.99
CA VAL A 172 13.60 -5.20 5.05
C VAL A 172 14.08 -5.36 6.50
N SER A 173 13.87 -4.34 7.34
CA SER A 173 14.28 -4.37 8.75
C SER A 173 13.38 -5.23 9.64
N VAL A 174 12.07 -5.25 9.40
CA VAL A 174 11.11 -5.91 10.30
C VAL A 174 10.72 -7.32 9.83
N SER A 175 10.60 -7.56 8.52
CA SER A 175 9.99 -8.80 8.02
C SER A 175 10.89 -10.03 8.14
N GLY A 176 12.22 -9.85 8.19
CA GLY A 176 13.19 -10.95 8.15
C GLY A 176 13.15 -11.76 6.85
N LEU A 177 12.38 -11.31 5.84
CA LEU A 177 12.28 -11.96 4.55
C LEU A 177 13.51 -11.65 3.69
N PRO A 178 13.97 -12.60 2.86
CA PRO A 178 15.08 -12.35 1.97
C PRO A 178 14.69 -11.40 0.84
N ASN A 179 15.67 -10.66 0.32
CA ASN A 179 15.46 -9.66 -0.72
C ASN A 179 14.76 -10.24 -1.96
N GLU A 180 15.07 -11.48 -2.32
CA GLU A 180 14.44 -12.16 -3.47
C GLU A 180 12.92 -12.33 -3.32
N VAL A 181 12.45 -12.62 -2.10
CA VAL A 181 11.02 -12.76 -1.79
C VAL A 181 10.35 -11.39 -1.80
N LEU A 182 10.99 -10.37 -1.21
CA LEU A 182 10.48 -9.00 -1.21
C LEU A 182 10.36 -8.41 -2.63
N ASN A 183 11.33 -8.68 -3.49
CA ASN A 183 11.30 -8.24 -4.89
C ASN A 183 10.11 -8.83 -5.65
N ILE A 184 9.79 -10.11 -5.43
CA ILE A 184 8.60 -10.73 -6.02
C ILE A 184 7.30 -10.15 -5.45
N LEU A 185 7.28 -9.82 -4.16
CA LEU A 185 6.14 -9.12 -3.56
C LEU A 185 5.89 -7.77 -4.23
N PHE A 186 6.96 -6.98 -4.45
CA PHE A 186 6.86 -5.69 -5.12
C PHE A 186 6.47 -5.83 -6.59
N HIS A 187 7.02 -6.81 -7.31
CA HIS A 187 6.62 -7.13 -8.67
C HIS A 187 5.12 -7.46 -8.76
N TYR A 188 4.62 -8.31 -7.86
CA TYR A 188 3.20 -8.63 -7.78
C TYR A 188 2.34 -7.39 -7.54
N ALA A 189 2.74 -6.51 -6.61
CA ALA A 189 1.98 -5.32 -6.30
C ALA A 189 1.95 -4.29 -7.45
N LEU A 190 3.08 -4.07 -8.13
CA LEU A 190 3.22 -3.04 -9.16
C LEU A 190 2.82 -3.52 -10.55
N VAL A 191 3.18 -4.74 -10.93
CA VAL A 191 2.97 -5.27 -12.29
C VAL A 191 1.66 -6.06 -12.37
N GLN A 192 1.50 -7.09 -11.54
CA GLN A 192 0.35 -8.00 -11.63
C GLN A 192 -0.98 -7.34 -11.20
N LEU A 193 -0.94 -6.49 -10.17
CA LEU A 193 -2.12 -5.75 -9.71
C LEU A 193 -2.26 -4.37 -10.36
N ASP A 194 -1.28 -3.96 -11.16
CA ASP A 194 -1.19 -2.65 -11.81
C ASP A 194 -1.41 -1.47 -10.86
N ASN A 195 -0.91 -1.57 -9.62
CA ASN A 195 -0.96 -0.45 -8.69
C ASN A 195 0.14 0.56 -9.06
N ALA A 196 -0.24 1.84 -9.15
CA ALA A 196 0.73 2.92 -9.35
C ALA A 196 1.64 3.15 -8.12
N THR A 197 1.16 2.80 -6.93
CA THR A 197 1.86 3.00 -5.66
C THR A 197 1.83 1.76 -4.76
N LEU A 198 2.86 1.61 -3.93
CA LEU A 198 2.91 0.55 -2.92
C LEU A 198 2.09 0.98 -1.69
N ALA A 199 0.91 0.38 -1.51
CA ALA A 199 0.07 0.64 -0.36
C ALA A 199 0.58 -0.09 0.89
N ARG A 200 0.96 0.66 1.94
CA ARG A 200 1.57 0.15 3.17
C ARG A 200 0.86 -1.05 3.79
N ASN A 201 -0.37 -0.84 4.24
CA ASN A 201 -1.15 -1.89 4.90
C ASN A 201 -1.32 -3.14 4.03
N PHE A 202 -1.35 -2.96 2.69
CA PHE A 202 -1.48 -4.08 1.78
C PHE A 202 -0.20 -4.91 1.75
N ILE A 203 0.96 -4.27 1.52
CA ILE A 203 2.25 -4.96 1.46
C ILE A 203 2.58 -5.61 2.80
N ASP A 204 2.41 -4.89 3.91
CA ASP A 204 2.65 -5.40 5.26
C ASP A 204 1.82 -6.66 5.56
N ALA A 205 0.55 -6.68 5.13
CA ALA A 205 -0.31 -7.84 5.30
C ALA A 205 0.15 -9.05 4.49
N ILE A 206 0.71 -8.86 3.29
CA ILE A 206 1.27 -9.97 2.51
C ILE A 206 2.59 -10.43 3.12
N ALA A 207 3.47 -9.49 3.46
CA ALA A 207 4.77 -9.81 4.05
C ALA A 207 4.59 -10.62 5.35
N ASN A 208 3.64 -10.24 6.20
CA ASN A 208 3.33 -11.00 7.41
C ASN A 208 2.75 -12.40 7.09
N ASP A 209 1.87 -12.52 6.10
CA ASP A 209 1.36 -13.82 5.64
C ASP A 209 2.47 -14.72 5.07
N TRP A 210 3.50 -14.14 4.45
CA TRP A 210 4.64 -14.89 3.91
C TRP A 210 5.67 -15.25 4.97
N ALA A 211 5.93 -14.35 5.92
CA ALA A 211 6.78 -14.62 7.08
C ALA A 211 6.20 -15.75 7.93
N THR A 212 4.89 -15.74 8.18
CA THR A 212 4.21 -16.83 8.92
C THR A 212 4.19 -18.17 8.17
N LYS A 213 4.31 -18.15 6.84
CA LYS A 213 4.45 -19.34 6.00
C LYS A 213 5.91 -19.76 5.79
N GLU A 214 6.85 -19.05 6.41
CA GLU A 214 8.29 -19.29 6.29
C GLU A 214 8.79 -19.33 4.83
N ILE A 215 8.20 -18.51 3.96
CA ILE A 215 8.60 -18.42 2.56
C ILE A 215 9.98 -17.78 2.48
N LYS A 216 10.95 -18.53 1.96
CA LYS A 216 12.36 -18.11 1.92
C LYS A 216 12.89 -17.98 0.51
N THR A 217 12.22 -18.54 -0.49
CA THR A 217 12.73 -18.51 -1.86
C THR A 217 11.83 -17.75 -2.82
N ALA A 218 12.44 -17.20 -3.87
CA ALA A 218 11.72 -16.57 -4.96
C ALA A 218 10.67 -17.50 -5.61
N GLN A 219 11.00 -18.78 -5.75
CA GLN A 219 10.10 -19.78 -6.35
C GLN A 219 8.85 -19.98 -5.48
N GLU A 220 9.03 -20.15 -4.17
CA GLU A 220 7.91 -20.26 -3.22
C GLU A 220 7.04 -19.00 -3.18
N ALA A 221 7.65 -17.81 -3.28
CA ALA A 221 6.93 -16.55 -3.36
C ALA A 221 6.04 -16.48 -4.62
N MET A 222 6.55 -16.92 -5.76
CA MET A 222 5.76 -17.01 -7.02
C MET A 222 4.58 -17.97 -6.89
N GLU A 223 4.77 -19.12 -6.24
CA GLU A 223 3.68 -20.07 -5.97
C GLU A 223 2.64 -19.47 -5.01
N ALA A 224 3.08 -18.75 -3.98
CA ALA A 224 2.20 -18.08 -3.04
C ALA A 224 1.34 -16.99 -3.74
N VAL A 225 1.94 -16.25 -4.68
CA VAL A 225 1.22 -15.30 -5.54
C VAL A 225 0.15 -16.02 -6.38
N ARG A 226 0.54 -17.11 -7.06
CA ARG A 226 -0.39 -17.90 -7.89
C ARG A 226 -1.56 -18.44 -7.05
N ASN A 227 -1.28 -19.00 -5.89
CA ASN A 227 -2.30 -19.51 -4.96
C ASN A 227 -3.26 -18.41 -4.50
N ARG A 228 -2.74 -17.22 -4.22
CA ARG A 228 -3.55 -16.06 -3.80
C ARG A 228 -4.47 -15.58 -4.92
N ASP A 229 -3.98 -15.50 -6.15
CA ASP A 229 -4.80 -15.10 -7.31
C ASP A 229 -5.91 -16.13 -7.58
N LEU A 230 -5.61 -17.43 -7.47
CA LEU A 230 -6.62 -18.49 -7.52
C LEU A 230 -7.69 -18.30 -6.44
N GLN A 231 -7.29 -18.04 -5.18
CA GLN A 231 -8.25 -17.79 -4.10
C GLN A 231 -9.10 -16.53 -4.35
N ARG A 232 -8.53 -15.47 -4.93
CA ARG A 232 -9.26 -14.26 -5.30
C ARG A 232 -10.34 -14.55 -6.34
N VAL A 233 -10.01 -15.34 -7.37
CA VAL A 233 -10.98 -15.76 -8.40
C VAL A 233 -12.09 -16.62 -7.80
N VAL A 234 -11.75 -17.57 -6.93
CA VAL A 234 -12.74 -18.44 -6.25
C VAL A 234 -13.69 -17.60 -5.37
N LYS A 235 -13.14 -16.71 -4.53
CA LYS A 235 -13.94 -15.80 -3.68
C LYS A 235 -14.85 -14.90 -4.53
N ARG A 236 -14.35 -14.36 -5.64
CA ARG A 236 -15.17 -13.55 -6.56
C ARG A 236 -16.33 -14.35 -7.16
N LYS A 237 -16.08 -15.59 -7.61
CA LYS A 237 -17.12 -16.49 -8.13
C LYS A 237 -18.16 -16.86 -7.07
N GLN A 238 -17.74 -17.13 -5.84
CA GLN A 238 -18.63 -17.40 -4.72
C GLN A 238 -19.49 -16.19 -4.34
N GLN A 239 -18.91 -14.98 -4.32
CA GLN A 239 -19.65 -13.75 -4.07
C GLN A 239 -20.71 -13.48 -5.15
N LEU A 240 -20.37 -13.68 -6.43
CA LEU A 240 -21.34 -13.55 -7.53
C LEU A 240 -22.46 -14.59 -7.43
N HIS A 241 -22.14 -15.83 -7.04
CA HIS A 241 -23.14 -16.88 -6.84
C HIS A 241 -24.06 -16.59 -5.63
N ASN A 242 -23.53 -15.97 -4.57
CA ASN A 242 -24.30 -15.59 -3.38
C ASN A 242 -25.08 -14.28 -3.55
N ALA A 243 -24.61 -13.35 -4.38
CA ALA A 243 -25.32 -12.13 -4.74
C ALA A 243 -26.66 -12.44 -5.44
N GLY A 244 -26.72 -13.50 -6.25
CA GLY A 244 -27.97 -14.00 -6.85
C GLY A 244 -28.93 -14.66 -5.86
N LYS A 245 -28.43 -15.22 -4.74
CA LYS A 245 -29.25 -15.90 -3.72
C LYS A 245 -29.80 -14.96 -2.65
N ASN A 246 -29.15 -13.83 -2.39
CA ASN A 246 -29.61 -12.86 -1.38
C ASN A 246 -30.72 -11.91 -1.84
N ASN A 247 -31.12 -11.93 -3.11
CA ASN A 247 -32.24 -11.11 -3.60
C ASN A 247 -33.64 -11.66 -3.21
N TYR A 248 -33.71 -12.82 -2.54
CA TYR A 248 -34.97 -13.44 -2.09
C TYR A 248 -35.34 -13.15 -0.63
N ARG A 249 -34.53 -12.36 0.09
CA ARG A 249 -34.84 -11.89 1.44
C ARG A 249 -34.82 -10.37 1.49
N ARG A 250 -35.76 -9.75 0.79
CA ARG A 250 -36.29 -8.47 1.27
C ARG A 250 -36.92 -8.77 2.64
N PRO A 251 -36.52 -8.12 3.74
CA PRO A 251 -37.38 -8.08 4.92
C PRO A 251 -38.71 -7.53 4.42
N GLY A 252 -39.79 -8.27 4.65
CA GLY A 252 -41.15 -7.80 4.35
C GLY A 252 -41.28 -6.37 4.86
N GLY A 253 -41.73 -5.48 3.97
CA GLY A 253 -41.67 -4.04 4.15
C GLY A 253 -42.12 -3.62 5.54
N TYR A 254 -41.29 -2.84 6.21
CA TYR A 254 -41.76 -1.97 7.27
C TYR A 254 -42.75 -1.00 6.62
N GLN A 255 -44.04 -1.31 6.74
CA GLN A 255 -45.10 -0.36 6.45
C GLN A 255 -45.10 0.62 7.61
N GLU A 256 -44.61 1.83 7.37
CA GLU A 256 -44.84 2.95 8.27
C GLU A 256 -46.35 3.06 8.50
N GLN A 257 -46.78 2.78 9.73
CA GLN A 257 -48.17 2.94 10.13
C GLN A 257 -48.50 4.43 9.96
N LEU A 258 -49.36 4.76 8.99
CA LEU A 258 -49.81 6.14 8.83
C LEU A 258 -50.50 6.59 10.12
N PRO A 259 -50.11 7.75 10.69
CA PRO A 259 -50.75 8.31 11.86
C PRO A 259 -52.26 8.52 11.64
N ASP A 260 -53.05 8.45 12.72
CA ASP A 260 -54.51 8.41 12.62
C ASP A 260 -55.14 9.65 11.95
N TRP A 261 -54.47 10.81 11.98
CA TRP A 261 -54.91 12.01 11.26
C TRP A 261 -54.98 11.85 9.74
N ALA A 262 -54.26 10.88 9.15
CA ALA A 262 -54.24 10.63 7.70
C ALA A 262 -55.38 9.69 7.21
N LYS A 263 -56.04 8.98 8.13
CA LYS A 263 -57.14 8.05 7.79
C LYS A 263 -58.50 8.77 7.70
N ASP A 264 -58.64 9.91 8.38
CA ASP A 264 -59.90 10.66 8.47
C ASP A 264 -60.26 11.46 7.22
N SER A 265 -59.32 11.66 6.29
CA SER A 265 -59.57 12.39 5.04
C SER A 265 -60.38 11.57 4.03
N LYS A 266 -60.32 10.22 4.07
CA LYS A 266 -61.08 9.36 3.15
C LYS A 266 -62.48 8.99 3.64
N ALA A 267 -62.76 9.15 4.93
CA ALA A 267 -64.08 8.86 5.50
C ALA A 267 -65.07 10.03 5.36
N LYS A 268 -64.60 11.25 5.07
CA LYS A 268 -65.45 12.44 4.91
C LYS A 268 -65.95 12.73 3.49
N GLU A 269 -65.54 11.98 2.47
CA GLU A 269 -65.97 12.23 1.07
C GLU A 269 -67.21 11.43 0.61
N LYS A 270 -67.86 10.65 1.48
CA LYS A 270 -69.04 9.85 1.08
C LYS A 270 -70.41 10.37 1.49
N GLN A 271 -70.53 11.52 2.15
CA GLN A 271 -71.85 12.10 2.47
C GLN A 271 -71.85 13.63 2.50
N THR A 272 -71.93 14.27 1.33
CA THR A 272 -72.69 15.52 1.16
C THR A 272 -73.21 15.61 -0.28
N PRO A 273 -74.51 15.86 -0.52
CA PRO A 273 -75.07 16.02 -1.86
C PRO A 273 -74.54 17.29 -2.53
N ALA A 274 -74.45 17.27 -3.85
CA ALA A 274 -74.01 18.42 -4.67
C ALA A 274 -74.91 19.65 -4.48
N PRO A 275 -74.30 20.86 -4.34
CA PRO A 275 -74.88 22.08 -4.88
C PRO A 275 -73.88 22.81 -5.80
N SER A 276 -74.38 23.10 -7.00
CA SER A 276 -74.02 24.18 -7.94
C SER A 276 -72.55 24.51 -8.24
N GLU A 277 -72.24 24.30 -9.51
CA GLU A 277 -71.02 24.47 -10.29
C GLU A 277 -70.54 25.92 -10.53
N SER A 278 -70.69 26.85 -9.58
CA SER A 278 -70.54 28.29 -9.87
C SER A 278 -69.72 29.09 -8.86
N GLN A 279 -68.55 28.59 -8.44
CA GLN A 279 -67.56 29.40 -7.68
C GLN A 279 -66.09 29.21 -8.06
N SER A 280 -65.71 28.21 -8.88
CA SER A 280 -64.30 28.00 -9.28
C SER A 280 -63.82 28.96 -10.37
N THR A 281 -64.71 29.52 -11.20
CA THR A 281 -64.33 30.41 -12.31
C THR A 281 -64.02 31.84 -11.86
N GLN A 282 -64.58 32.30 -10.72
CA GLN A 282 -64.36 33.67 -10.21
C GLN A 282 -63.04 33.81 -9.45
N VAL A 283 -62.55 32.75 -8.81
CA VAL A 283 -61.27 32.80 -8.08
C VAL A 283 -60.08 32.80 -9.06
N SER A 284 -60.20 32.09 -10.19
CA SER A 284 -59.18 32.10 -11.25
C SER A 284 -59.14 33.41 -12.04
N SER A 285 -60.29 34.07 -12.28
CA SER A 285 -60.31 35.36 -12.96
C SER A 285 -59.73 36.47 -12.07
N ASN A 286 -60.03 36.47 -10.78
CA ASN A 286 -59.50 37.45 -9.83
C ASN A 286 -57.97 37.32 -9.64
N LEU A 287 -57.41 36.10 -9.67
CA LEU A 287 -55.95 35.90 -9.66
C LEU A 287 -55.29 36.39 -10.95
N ALA A 288 -55.89 36.15 -12.11
CA ALA A 288 -55.36 36.63 -13.39
C ALA A 288 -55.36 38.17 -13.47
N GLU A 289 -56.41 38.83 -12.99
CA GLU A 289 -56.48 40.30 -12.93
C GLU A 289 -55.46 40.90 -11.93
N GLN A 290 -55.21 40.25 -10.79
CA GLN A 290 -54.19 40.70 -9.83
C GLN A 290 -52.77 40.58 -10.43
N ILE A 291 -52.49 39.51 -11.18
CA ILE A 291 -51.19 39.34 -11.86
C ILE A 291 -51.01 40.41 -12.97
N ALA A 292 -52.07 40.77 -13.69
CA ALA A 292 -52.01 41.81 -14.71
C ALA A 292 -51.76 43.22 -14.13
N LYS A 293 -52.37 43.55 -12.97
CA LYS A 293 -52.11 44.82 -12.26
C LYS A 293 -50.68 44.93 -11.75
N LEU A 294 -50.08 43.83 -11.28
CA LEU A 294 -48.68 43.82 -10.81
C LEU A 294 -47.66 43.97 -11.95
N LYS A 295 -47.96 43.47 -13.15
CA LYS A 295 -47.10 43.64 -14.32
C LYS A 295 -47.16 45.06 -14.90
N THR A 296 -48.32 45.71 -14.84
CA THR A 296 -48.50 47.09 -15.33
C THR A 296 -47.98 48.15 -14.36
N SER A 297 -47.98 47.90 -13.05
CA SER A 297 -47.31 48.77 -12.07
C SER A 297 -45.78 48.72 -12.20
N ASN A 298 -45.19 47.54 -12.38
CA ASN A 298 -43.74 47.39 -12.56
C ASN A 298 -43.21 47.99 -13.87
N GLN A 299 -44.04 48.14 -14.91
CA GLN A 299 -43.64 48.77 -16.17
C GLN A 299 -43.78 50.31 -16.17
N ARG A 300 -44.52 50.90 -15.21
CA ARG A 300 -44.63 52.36 -15.03
C ARG A 300 -43.56 52.95 -14.11
N GLU A 301 -42.84 52.13 -13.36
CA GLU A 301 -41.69 52.58 -12.53
C GLU A 301 -40.33 52.47 -13.25
N GLN A 302 -40.31 52.01 -14.51
CA GLN A 302 -39.07 51.88 -15.31
C GLN A 302 -39.08 52.72 -16.60
N GLN A 303 -39.93 53.75 -16.68
CA GLN A 303 -39.88 54.80 -17.72
C GLN A 303 -39.91 56.19 -17.09
#